data_AF-A0A0Q1AHB3-F1
#
_entry.id   AF-A0A0Q1AHB3-F1
#
_cell.length_a   1.000
_cell.length_b   1.000
_cell.length_c   1.000
_cell.angle_alpha   90.00
_cell.angle_beta   90.00
_cell.angle_gamma   90.00
#
_symmetry.space_group_name_H-M   'P 1'
#
loop_
_entity.id
_entity.type
_entity.pdbx_description
1 polymer ?
#
loop_
_entity_poly.entity_id
_entity_poly.type
_entity_poly.pdbx_seq_one_letter_code
_entity_poly.pdbx_strand_id
1 'polypeptide(L)' 'METEVVLTLTVTGSDIGGGIDIEINKLLFVYIGTGYYLISDYENNIGSSKYYSSQDFTFSLDNNFKR' A
#
# COMPACT_ATOMS: atom_id res chain seq x y z
N MET A 1 31.97 -21.20 2.10
CA MET A 1 30.51 -21.14 1.89
C MET A 1 30.05 -19.98 2.74
N GLU A 2 29.79 -18.83 2.13
CA GLU A 2 29.40 -17.61 2.85
C GLU A 2 27.87 -17.59 2.97
N THR A 3 27.39 -17.40 4.19
CA THR A 3 25.96 -17.36 4.50
C THR A 3 25.47 -15.93 4.24
N GLU A 4 24.61 -15.73 3.24
CA GLU A 4 23.95 -14.45 3.04
C GLU A 4 22.92 -14.22 4.16
N VAL A 5 23.16 -13.22 4.99
CA VAL A 5 22.19 -12.74 5.98
C VAL A 5 21.24 -11.79 5.27
N VAL A 6 20.01 -12.23 5.00
CA VAL A 6 18.96 -11.38 4.45
C VAL A 6 18.44 -10.48 5.58
N LEU A 7 18.81 -9.20 5.54
CA LEU A 7 18.31 -8.17 6.43
C LEU A 7 16.98 -7.61 5.90
N THR A 8 15.90 -7.80 6.65
CA THR A 8 14.61 -7.17 6.36
C THR A 8 14.62 -5.75 6.94
N LEU A 9 14.69 -4.74 6.07
CA LEU A 9 14.68 -3.34 6.47
C LEU A 9 13.24 -2.82 6.60
N THR A 10 12.92 -2.15 7.70
CA THR A 10 11.62 -1.47 7.88
C THR A 10 11.74 -0.05 7.36
N VAL A 11 10.95 0.32 6.35
CA VAL A 11 10.93 1.66 5.73
C VAL A 11 9.65 2.40 6.08
N THR A 12 9.75 3.72 6.26
CA THR A 12 8.57 4.59 6.45
C THR A 12 8.13 5.14 5.10
N GLY A 13 6.86 4.98 4.76
CA GLY A 13 6.25 5.50 3.53
C GLY A 13 4.94 6.21 3.80
N SER A 14 4.54 7.04 2.84
CA SER A 14 3.20 7.65 2.79
C SER A 14 2.44 7.03 1.63
N ASP A 15 1.16 6.72 1.83
CA ASP A 15 0.26 6.26 0.77
C ASP A 15 -0.78 7.34 0.49
N ILE A 16 -1.06 7.57 -0.79
CA ILE A 16 -2.18 8.38 -1.24
C ILE A 16 -2.98 7.56 -2.25
N GLY A 17 -4.26 7.35 -1.96
CA GLY A 17 -5.14 6.60 -2.83
C GLY A 17 -6.54 7.16 -2.84
N GLY A 18 -7.27 6.78 -3.89
CA GLY A 18 -8.66 7.12 -4.08
C GLY A 18 -9.40 5.95 -4.73
N GLY A 19 -10.69 5.86 -4.45
CA GLY A 19 -11.53 4.79 -4.99
C GLY A 19 -13.00 5.14 -4.96
N ILE A 20 -13.80 4.20 -5.47
CA ILE A 20 -15.25 4.29 -5.54
C ILE A 20 -15.83 3.10 -4.81
N ASP A 21 -16.71 3.39 -3.85
CA ASP A 21 -17.60 2.41 -3.23
C ASP A 21 -18.88 2.28 -4.05
N ILE A 22 -19.21 1.06 -4.47
CA ILE A 22 -20.43 0.73 -5.21
C ILE A 22 -21.30 -0.15 -4.31
N GLU A 23 -22.45 0.39 -3.89
CA GLU A 23 -23.48 -0.40 -3.22
C GLU A 23 -24.15 -1.33 -4.25
N ILE A 24 -23.92 -2.64 -4.11
CA ILE A 24 -24.61 -3.65 -4.93
C ILE A 24 -26.01 -3.87 -4.38
N ASN A 25 -26.13 -3.92 -3.05
CA ASN A 25 -27.38 -3.91 -2.31
C ASN A 25 -27.12 -3.50 -0.85
N LYS A 26 -28.18 -3.40 -0.04
CA LYS A 26 -28.11 -3.02 1.38
C LYS A 26 -27.12 -3.83 2.23
N LEU A 27 -26.72 -5.02 1.78
CA LEU A 27 -25.80 -5.93 2.46
C LEU A 27 -24.41 -5.99 1.84
N LEU A 28 -24.20 -5.54 0.59
CA LEU A 28 -22.98 -5.81 -0.17
C LEU A 28 -22.45 -4.53 -0.84
N PHE A 29 -21.18 -4.25 -0.60
CA PHE A 29 -20.44 -3.14 -1.21
C PHE A 29 -19.22 -3.67 -1.93
N VAL A 30 -18.92 -3.10 -3.08
CA VAL A 30 -17.68 -3.35 -3.82
C VAL A 30 -16.88 -2.07 -3.83
N TYR A 31 -15.63 -2.13 -3.37
CA TYR A 31 -14.68 -1.03 -3.48
C TYR A 31 -13.68 -1.33 -4.59
N ILE A 32 -13.50 -0.35 -5.47
CA ILE A 32 -12.44 -0.34 -6.47
C ILE A 32 -11.63 0.93 -6.27
N GLY A 33 -10.34 0.76 -6.00
CA GLY A 33 -9.43 1.87 -5.73
C GLY A 33 -8.10 1.74 -6.44
N THR A 34 -7.44 2.87 -6.58
CA THR A 34 -6.04 2.94 -6.96
C THR A 34 -5.29 3.79 -5.94
N GLY A 35 -4.11 3.33 -5.59
CA GLY A 35 -3.22 3.97 -4.64
C GLY A 35 -1.87 4.28 -5.26
N TYR A 36 -1.11 5.08 -4.56
CA TYR A 36 0.26 5.39 -4.89
C TYR A 36 1.05 5.56 -3.61
N TYR A 37 1.99 4.65 -3.40
CA TYR A 37 2.88 4.72 -2.25
C TYR A 37 4.16 5.46 -2.60
N LEU A 38 4.55 6.36 -1.70
CA LEU A 38 5.81 7.08 -1.69
C LEU A 38 6.63 6.58 -0.52
N ILE A 39 7.68 5.81 -0.81
CA ILE A 39 8.61 5.32 0.20
C ILE A 39 9.85 6.21 0.18
N SER A 40 10.19 6.77 1.34
CA SER A 40 11.43 7.52 1.54
C SER A 40 12.38 6.67 2.38
N ASP A 41 13.37 6.07 1.74
CA ASP A 41 14.44 5.35 2.43
C ASP A 41 15.49 6.37 2.91
N TYR A 42 15.32 6.84 4.15
CA TYR A 42 16.15 7.91 4.73
C TYR A 42 17.36 7.38 5.53
N GLU A 43 17.35 6.11 5.96
CA GLU A 43 18.28 5.67 7.01
C GLU A 43 19.59 5.02 6.51
N ASN A 44 19.66 4.50 5.27
CA ASN A 44 20.85 3.73 4.84
C ASN A 44 21.74 4.36 3.76
N ASN A 45 21.44 5.56 3.26
CA ASN A 45 22.30 6.23 2.28
C ASN A 45 22.52 7.70 2.66
N ILE A 46 23.51 7.96 3.52
CA ILE A 46 24.08 9.31 3.70
C ILE A 46 24.53 9.81 2.31
N GLY A 47 23.71 10.65 1.68
CA GLY A 47 23.99 11.29 0.38
C GLY A 47 23.14 10.84 -0.82
N SER A 48 22.20 9.90 -0.68
CA SER A 48 21.34 9.46 -1.80
C SER A 48 19.94 9.09 -1.34
N SER A 49 19.01 10.04 -1.38
CA SER A 49 17.58 9.79 -1.19
C SER A 49 17.05 9.02 -2.40
N LYS A 50 16.85 7.71 -2.27
CA LYS A 50 16.13 6.93 -3.27
C LYS A 50 14.64 6.99 -2.96
N TYR A 51 13.89 7.56 -3.89
CA TYR A 51 12.43 7.56 -3.84
C TYR A 51 11.93 6.35 -4.60
N TYR A 52 11.23 5.46 -3.91
CA TYR A 52 10.51 4.37 -4.54
C TYR A 52 9.05 4.72 -4.58
N SER A 53 8.46 4.51 -5.74
CA SER A 53 7.06 4.76 -5.95
C SER A 53 6.50 3.71 -6.86
N SER A 54 5.34 3.17 -6.52
CA SER A 54 4.61 2.32 -7.44
C SER A 54 3.11 2.45 -7.21
N GLN A 55 2.39 2.14 -8.28
CA GLN A 55 0.94 2.15 -8.29
C GLN A 55 0.44 0.92 -7.54
N ASP A 56 -0.65 1.09 -6.81
CA ASP A 56 -1.40 0.01 -6.21
C ASP A 56 -2.82 -0.02 -6.80
N PHE A 57 -3.38 -1.23 -6.91
CA PHE A 57 -4.75 -1.46 -7.34
C PHE A 57 -5.44 -2.31 -6.28
N THR A 58 -6.52 -1.78 -5.73
CA THR A 58 -7.28 -2.45 -4.67
C THR A 58 -8.67 -2.81 -5.16
N PHE A 59 -9.04 -4.06 -4.94
CA PHE A 59 -10.40 -4.55 -5.08
C PHE A 59 -10.82 -5.20 -3.76
N SER A 60 -11.94 -4.77 -3.19
CA SER A 60 -12.48 -5.42 -1.99
C SER A 60 -14.00 -5.57 -2.07
N LEU A 61 -14.50 -6.59 -1.38
CA LEU A 61 -15.92 -6.89 -1.21
C LEU A 61 -16.22 -6.78 0.29
N ASP A 62 -17.07 -5.83 0.66
CA ASP A 62 -17.49 -5.62 2.05
C ASP A 62 -18.95 -6.02 2.25
N ASN A 63 -19.29 -6.44 3.47
CA ASN A 63 -20.63 -6.82 3.87
C ASN A 63 -21.14 -5.98 5.03
N ASN A 64 -22.37 -5.48 4.90
CA ASN A 64 -22.98 -4.52 5.80
C ASN A 64 -23.61 -5.13 7.07
N PHE A 65 -23.20 -6.33 7.51
CA PHE A 65 -23.82 -7.00 8.67
C PHE A 65 -23.55 -6.29 10.01
N LYS A 66 -22.72 -5.25 10.05
CA LYS A 66 -22.31 -4.55 11.29
C LYS A 66 -22.17 -3.02 11.19
N ARG A 67 -22.64 -2.39 10.12
CA ARG A 67 -22.55 -0.93 9.97
C ARG A 67 -23.79 -0.23 10.52
#